data_AF-A0A958EDR6-F1
#
_entry.id   AF-A0A958EDR6-F1
#
_cell.length_a   1.000
_cell.length_b   1.000
_cell.length_c   1.000
_cell.angle_alpha   90.00
_cell.angle_beta   90.00
_cell.angle_gamma   90.00
#
_symmetry.space_group_name_H-M   'P 1'
#
loop_
_entity.id
_entity.type
_entity.pdbx_description
1 polymer ?
#
loop_
_entity_poly.entity_id
_entity_poly.type
_entity_poly.pdbx_seq_one_letter_code
_entity_poly.pdbx_strand_id
1 'polypeptide(L)'
;MVYLDMKWEELVSRKMKFAAEGQMLVDVEISKDGKKYAGIWYPQNEDHVLWSEKNWPRFYDKMEEMRLQGYGLVDLEVNNAVSGGASNNSDDSFWNDIWSTRDANEVEITTDINKVVGIFSRGTTGTTHRFAQSLNKLVANKNSLHDEGFSILDIEVFLGPANQLCYAGVWREGRLDQQLRVGKEGEFTAVMNAMREQGYRMTDIELYQDKGDKYFLGLWSRATDDEKVLLRRSAREFASLSTELRQQNMVLVDVEIDDGTFSGIWRGDIKANNGPGRFLKLEYDGNTEREGDPGER
;
A
#
# COMPACT_ATOMS: atom_id res chain seq x y z
N MET A 1 -10.92 -3.18 -11.55
CA MET A 1 -12.04 -2.46 -10.92
C MET A 1 -11.51 -1.72 -9.71
N VAL A 2 -12.21 -0.70 -9.22
CA VAL A 2 -11.82 0.01 -8.00
C VAL A 2 -13.06 0.15 -7.13
N TYR A 3 -12.94 -0.22 -5.88
CA TYR A 3 -14.00 -0.10 -4.89
C TYR A 3 -13.46 0.63 -3.68
N LEU A 4 -14.22 1.59 -3.17
CA LEU A 4 -13.82 2.45 -2.07
C LEU A 4 -14.80 2.29 -0.91
N ASP A 5 -14.35 2.63 0.29
CA ASP A 5 -15.21 2.78 1.48
C ASP A 5 -15.95 1.49 1.92
N MET A 6 -15.39 0.32 1.57
CA MET A 6 -15.94 -1.00 1.88
C MET A 6 -15.72 -1.38 3.34
N LYS A 7 -16.60 -2.22 3.90
CA LYS A 7 -16.28 -3.00 5.11
C LYS A 7 -15.39 -4.20 4.76
N TRP A 8 -14.72 -4.78 5.77
CA TRP A 8 -13.85 -5.95 5.58
C TRP A 8 -14.57 -7.12 4.89
N GLU A 9 -15.78 -7.44 5.33
CA GLU A 9 -16.57 -8.56 4.78
C GLU A 9 -16.93 -8.33 3.31
N GLU A 10 -17.16 -7.07 2.95
CA GLU A 10 -17.42 -6.69 1.56
C GLU A 10 -16.16 -6.82 0.70
N LEU A 11 -15.01 -6.33 1.19
CA LEU A 11 -13.72 -6.50 0.52
C LEU A 11 -13.43 -7.98 0.26
N VAL A 12 -13.58 -8.85 1.28
CA VAL A 12 -13.37 -10.29 1.15
C VAL A 12 -14.35 -10.91 0.15
N SER A 13 -15.63 -10.58 0.24
CA SER A 13 -16.66 -11.06 -0.69
C SER A 13 -16.35 -10.68 -2.14
N ARG A 14 -15.94 -9.42 -2.38
CA ARG A 14 -15.54 -8.92 -3.69
C ARG A 14 -14.26 -9.58 -4.19
N LYS A 15 -13.25 -9.76 -3.34
CA LYS A 15 -12.03 -10.51 -3.68
C LYS A 15 -12.39 -11.90 -4.18
N MET A 16 -13.25 -12.63 -3.47
CA MET A 16 -13.65 -13.98 -3.86
C MET A 16 -14.45 -14.00 -5.17
N LYS A 17 -15.39 -13.06 -5.32
CA LYS A 17 -16.18 -12.91 -6.55
C LYS A 17 -15.28 -12.61 -7.76
N PHE A 18 -14.41 -11.62 -7.65
CA PHE A 18 -13.57 -11.17 -8.75
C PHE A 18 -12.47 -12.16 -9.10
N ALA A 19 -11.93 -12.90 -8.11
CA ALA A 19 -11.06 -14.04 -8.38
C ALA A 19 -11.74 -15.10 -9.26
N ALA A 20 -13.02 -15.42 -8.99
CA ALA A 20 -13.79 -16.35 -9.84
C ALA A 20 -14.06 -15.81 -11.25
N GLU A 21 -13.97 -14.48 -11.44
CA GLU A 21 -14.09 -13.79 -12.73
C GLU A 21 -12.73 -13.55 -13.41
N GLY A 22 -11.64 -14.13 -12.89
CA GLY A 22 -10.29 -14.01 -13.45
C GLY A 22 -9.62 -12.65 -13.19
N GLN A 23 -9.98 -12.00 -12.09
CA GLN A 23 -9.37 -10.75 -11.63
C GLN A 23 -8.59 -10.96 -10.32
N MET A 24 -7.51 -10.22 -10.16
CA MET A 24 -6.63 -10.24 -8.99
C MET A 24 -6.79 -8.95 -8.20
N LEU A 25 -6.99 -9.03 -6.88
CA LEU A 25 -6.80 -7.90 -5.97
C LEU A 25 -5.29 -7.60 -5.93
N VAL A 26 -4.89 -6.38 -6.31
CA VAL A 26 -3.48 -6.00 -6.48
C VAL A 26 -2.99 -5.00 -5.45
N ASP A 27 -3.91 -4.28 -4.85
CA ASP A 27 -3.68 -3.21 -3.86
C ASP A 27 -4.96 -3.14 -2.99
N VAL A 28 -4.78 -3.00 -1.68
CA VAL A 28 -5.83 -2.76 -0.69
C VAL A 28 -5.40 -1.61 0.21
N GLU A 29 -6.32 -0.70 0.51
CA GLU A 29 -6.06 0.36 1.49
C GLU A 29 -6.85 0.19 2.77
N ILE A 30 -6.34 0.68 3.89
CA ILE A 30 -7.08 0.78 5.16
C ILE A 30 -7.26 2.22 5.68
N SER A 31 -8.50 2.59 5.99
CA SER A 31 -8.77 3.88 6.65
C SER A 31 -8.05 3.99 7.99
N LYS A 32 -7.67 5.21 8.38
CA LYS A 32 -7.00 5.50 9.67
C LYS A 32 -7.71 4.93 10.91
N ASP A 33 -9.04 4.86 10.91
CA ASP A 33 -9.81 4.26 12.01
C ASP A 33 -9.95 2.72 11.93
N GLY A 34 -9.37 2.10 10.90
CA GLY A 34 -9.28 0.67 10.69
C GLY A 34 -10.58 0.00 10.23
N LYS A 35 -11.59 0.78 9.83
CA LYS A 35 -12.96 0.29 9.57
C LYS A 35 -13.33 0.19 8.10
N LYS A 36 -12.70 0.99 7.24
CA LYS A 36 -13.04 1.10 5.83
C LYS A 36 -11.84 0.73 4.96
N TYR A 37 -12.14 0.19 3.79
CA TYR A 37 -11.15 -0.33 2.86
C TYR A 37 -11.40 0.17 1.45
N ALA A 38 -10.32 0.37 0.69
CA ALA A 38 -10.39 0.38 -0.76
C ALA A 38 -9.69 -0.86 -1.32
N GLY A 39 -9.97 -1.16 -2.58
CA GLY A 39 -9.20 -2.18 -3.29
C GLY A 39 -9.15 -1.89 -4.77
N ILE A 40 -8.04 -2.28 -5.37
CA ILE A 40 -7.80 -2.24 -6.80
C ILE A 40 -7.72 -3.66 -7.33
N TRP A 41 -8.47 -3.95 -8.39
CA TRP A 41 -8.44 -5.24 -9.07
C TRP A 41 -7.99 -5.12 -10.52
N TYR A 42 -7.11 -6.02 -10.95
CA TYR A 42 -6.69 -6.15 -12.34
C TYR A 42 -7.20 -7.43 -12.99
N PRO A 43 -7.38 -7.43 -14.33
CA PRO A 43 -7.77 -8.59 -15.11
C PRO A 43 -6.56 -9.53 -15.27
N GLN A 44 -6.22 -10.21 -14.19
CA GLN A 44 -5.10 -11.14 -14.07
C GLN A 44 -5.61 -12.39 -13.34
N ASN A 45 -5.49 -13.53 -13.98
CA ASN A 45 -5.97 -14.80 -13.45
C ASN A 45 -4.86 -15.50 -12.66
N GLU A 46 -4.33 -14.79 -11.66
CA GLU A 46 -3.32 -15.31 -10.74
C GLU A 46 -3.91 -15.62 -9.37
N ASP A 47 -3.42 -16.71 -8.80
CA ASP A 47 -3.82 -17.18 -7.48
C ASP A 47 -3.27 -16.21 -6.43
N HIS A 48 -4.15 -15.65 -5.60
CA HIS A 48 -3.79 -14.61 -4.63
C HIS A 48 -4.59 -14.75 -3.34
N VAL A 49 -3.99 -14.34 -2.23
CA VAL A 49 -4.54 -14.43 -0.88
C VAL A 49 -4.58 -13.03 -0.28
N LEU A 50 -5.72 -12.68 0.30
CA LEU A 50 -5.87 -11.51 1.18
C LEU A 50 -5.84 -12.02 2.61
N TRP A 51 -5.02 -11.44 3.47
CA TRP A 51 -4.94 -11.82 4.87
C TRP A 51 -4.89 -10.60 5.78
N SER A 52 -5.42 -10.72 6.99
CA SER A 52 -5.24 -9.71 8.03
C SER A 52 -4.91 -10.32 9.37
N GLU A 53 -4.06 -9.62 10.13
CA GLU A 53 -3.71 -9.98 11.51
C GLU A 53 -3.76 -8.76 12.41
N LYS A 54 -3.81 -9.01 13.71
CA LYS A 54 -3.81 -7.96 14.74
C LYS A 54 -2.44 -7.75 15.39
N ASN A 55 -1.42 -8.45 14.92
CA ASN A 55 -0.05 -8.28 15.41
C ASN A 55 0.95 -8.77 14.38
N TRP A 56 2.15 -8.20 14.45
CA TRP A 56 3.25 -8.55 13.57
C TRP A 56 3.66 -10.02 13.68
N PRO A 57 3.87 -10.63 14.86
CA PRO A 57 4.30 -12.02 14.95
C PRO A 57 3.41 -13.00 14.18
N ARG A 58 2.08 -12.90 14.32
CA ARG A 58 1.15 -13.74 13.55
C ARG A 58 1.18 -13.44 12.06
N PHE A 59 1.38 -12.18 11.69
CA PHE A 59 1.53 -11.84 10.29
C PHE A 59 2.82 -12.41 9.69
N TYR A 60 3.94 -12.40 10.45
CA TYR A 60 5.18 -13.07 10.06
C TYR A 60 5.01 -14.58 9.91
N ASP A 61 4.31 -15.24 10.84
CA ASP A 61 3.97 -16.66 10.72
C ASP A 61 3.19 -16.92 9.43
N LYS A 62 2.21 -16.05 9.13
CA LYS A 62 1.45 -16.14 7.89
C LYS A 62 2.34 -15.92 6.66
N MET A 63 3.20 -14.92 6.65
CA MET A 63 4.11 -14.66 5.54
C MET A 63 5.01 -15.87 5.27
N GLU A 64 5.54 -16.52 6.32
CA GLU A 64 6.34 -17.73 6.16
C GLU A 64 5.49 -18.90 5.62
N GLU A 65 4.26 -19.08 6.13
CA GLU A 65 3.30 -20.06 5.61
C GLU A 65 3.03 -19.86 4.10
N MET A 66 2.82 -18.61 3.67
CA MET A 66 2.60 -18.22 2.28
C MET A 66 3.86 -18.43 1.43
N ARG A 67 5.03 -18.05 1.94
CA ARG A 67 6.32 -18.26 1.26
C ARG A 67 6.59 -19.73 0.98
N LEU A 68 6.35 -20.61 1.96
CA LEU A 68 6.49 -22.07 1.80
C LEU A 68 5.52 -22.64 0.75
N GLN A 69 4.41 -21.95 0.48
CA GLN A 69 3.42 -22.32 -0.55
C GLN A 69 3.70 -21.67 -1.92
N GLY A 70 4.80 -20.91 -2.06
CA GLY A 70 5.19 -20.26 -3.31
C GLY A 70 4.50 -18.92 -3.57
N TYR A 71 4.00 -18.27 -2.53
CA TYR A 71 3.48 -16.91 -2.60
C TYR A 71 4.52 -15.89 -2.11
N GLY A 72 4.47 -14.69 -2.69
CA GLY A 72 5.18 -13.53 -2.17
C GLY A 72 4.18 -12.46 -1.71
N LEU A 73 4.52 -11.74 -0.64
CA LEU A 73 3.82 -10.50 -0.27
C LEU A 73 4.04 -9.48 -1.39
N VAL A 74 2.96 -8.89 -1.88
CA VAL A 74 3.00 -7.90 -2.98
C VAL A 74 2.49 -6.53 -2.57
N ASP A 75 1.78 -6.45 -1.45
CA ASP A 75 1.07 -5.27 -0.96
C ASP A 75 0.80 -5.47 0.54
N LEU A 76 0.92 -4.41 1.33
CA LEU A 76 0.89 -4.45 2.77
C LEU A 76 0.27 -3.18 3.33
N GLU A 77 -0.71 -3.31 4.21
CA GLU A 77 -1.29 -2.16 4.92
C GLU A 77 -1.03 -2.24 6.41
N VAL A 78 -0.68 -1.12 7.04
CA VAL A 78 -0.50 -1.07 8.50
C VAL A 78 -1.38 0.00 9.16
N ASN A 79 -2.45 -0.45 9.83
CA ASN A 79 -3.29 0.43 10.64
C ASN A 79 -2.89 0.40 12.13
N ASN A 80 -2.31 1.51 12.58
CA ASN A 80 -2.03 1.77 13.99
C ASN A 80 -2.87 2.96 14.43
N ALA A 81 -4.12 2.74 14.84
CA ALA A 81 -4.94 3.83 15.36
C ALA A 81 -4.45 4.18 16.77
N VAL A 82 -3.50 5.12 16.85
CA VAL A 82 -3.27 5.91 18.06
C VAL A 82 -3.14 7.38 17.68
N SER A 83 -4.10 8.17 18.14
CA SER A 83 -4.12 9.62 18.07
C SER A 83 -3.11 10.21 19.06
N GLY A 84 -1.83 10.23 18.69
CA GLY A 84 -0.77 10.88 19.47
C GLY A 84 0.33 11.38 18.55
N GLY A 85 0.67 12.67 18.66
CA GLY A 85 1.64 13.32 17.78
C GLY A 85 2.95 12.54 17.67
N ALA A 86 3.33 12.23 16.43
CA ALA A 86 4.52 11.44 16.16
C ALA A 86 5.81 12.23 16.41
N SER A 87 6.90 11.52 16.72
CA SER A 87 8.24 12.12 16.74
C SER A 87 9.22 11.26 15.96
N ASN A 88 9.80 11.82 14.90
CA ASN A 88 10.96 11.24 14.20
C ASN A 88 12.18 11.19 15.14
N ASN A 89 12.47 10.03 15.74
CA ASN A 89 13.75 9.74 16.38
C ASN A 89 14.56 8.82 15.46
N SER A 90 15.70 9.30 14.98
CA SER A 90 16.57 8.64 14.00
C SER A 90 17.48 7.56 14.61
N ASP A 91 17.19 7.05 15.81
CA ASP A 91 18.07 6.12 16.52
C ASP A 91 17.71 4.67 16.15
N ASP A 92 18.48 4.10 15.23
CA ASP A 92 18.35 2.74 14.70
C ASP A 92 18.73 1.64 15.73
N SER A 93 19.15 2.01 16.95
CA SER A 93 19.64 1.04 17.96
C SER A 93 18.53 0.16 18.54
N PHE A 94 17.27 0.61 18.50
CA PHE A 94 16.14 -0.16 19.02
C PHE A 94 15.77 -1.37 18.14
N TRP A 95 16.03 -1.29 16.83
CA TRP A 95 15.58 -2.31 15.87
C TRP A 95 16.63 -3.38 15.54
N ASN A 96 17.93 -3.07 15.69
CA ASN A 96 19.00 -4.05 15.43
C ASN A 96 19.00 -5.22 16.44
N ASP A 97 18.42 -5.04 17.63
CA ASP A 97 18.29 -6.09 18.65
C ASP A 97 17.07 -7.00 18.43
N ILE A 98 16.01 -6.51 17.77
CA ILE A 98 14.72 -7.24 17.61
C ILE A 98 14.78 -8.31 16.51
N TRP A 99 15.71 -8.20 15.55
CA TRP A 99 15.71 -9.05 14.35
C TRP A 99 16.96 -9.93 14.17
N SER A 100 17.92 -9.90 15.10
CA SER A 100 19.18 -10.64 14.97
C SER A 100 19.13 -12.10 15.43
N THR A 101 18.04 -12.57 16.05
CA THR A 101 17.94 -13.97 16.52
C THR A 101 16.62 -14.63 16.12
N ARG A 102 16.62 -15.31 14.97
CA ARG A 102 15.75 -16.47 14.73
C ARG A 102 16.29 -17.62 15.58
N ASP A 103 15.94 -17.63 16.87
CA ASP A 103 15.83 -18.78 17.78
C ASP A 103 15.85 -18.27 19.23
N ALA A 104 14.65 -18.15 19.82
CA ALA A 104 14.31 -18.36 21.23
C ALA A 104 13.14 -17.45 21.65
N ASN A 105 11.95 -18.06 21.74
CA ASN A 105 10.87 -17.73 22.68
C ASN A 105 10.64 -16.25 23.03
N GLU A 106 9.68 -15.68 22.31
CA GLU A 106 8.80 -14.56 22.68
C GLU A 106 9.44 -13.40 23.47
N VAL A 107 9.77 -12.33 22.73
CA VAL A 107 9.64 -10.97 23.25
C VAL A 107 8.79 -10.19 22.24
N GLU A 108 7.65 -9.69 22.74
CA GLU A 108 6.62 -8.99 21.99
C GLU A 108 7.19 -7.78 21.24
N ILE A 109 7.19 -7.86 19.92
CA ILE A 109 6.90 -6.67 19.12
C ILE A 109 5.54 -6.22 19.61
N THR A 110 5.49 -5.12 20.35
CA THR A 110 4.28 -4.71 21.06
C THR A 110 3.07 -4.82 20.15
N THR A 111 2.06 -5.45 20.72
CA THR A 111 0.71 -5.78 20.25
C THR A 111 -0.13 -4.62 19.72
N ASP A 112 0.47 -3.45 19.50
CA ASP A 112 -0.23 -2.18 19.36
C ASP A 112 -0.36 -1.74 17.90
N ILE A 113 -0.28 -2.68 16.97
CA ILE A 113 -0.91 -2.51 15.66
C ILE A 113 -2.36 -2.96 15.79
N ASN A 114 -3.30 -2.16 15.31
CA ASN A 114 -4.70 -2.61 15.34
C ASN A 114 -4.94 -3.65 14.25
N LYS A 115 -4.27 -3.47 13.11
CA LYS A 115 -4.41 -4.34 11.96
C LYS A 115 -3.21 -4.22 11.03
N VAL A 116 -2.73 -5.35 10.55
CA VAL A 116 -1.91 -5.46 9.33
C VAL A 116 -2.70 -6.26 8.31
N VAL A 117 -2.75 -5.79 7.07
CA VAL A 117 -3.37 -6.49 5.93
C VAL A 117 -2.28 -6.75 4.92
N GLY A 118 -2.35 -7.88 4.20
CA GLY A 118 -1.44 -8.10 3.09
C GLY A 118 -2.09 -8.89 1.97
N ILE A 119 -1.65 -8.58 0.76
CA ILE A 119 -1.95 -9.35 -0.44
C ILE A 119 -0.73 -10.20 -0.76
N PHE A 120 -0.96 -11.49 -0.94
CA PHE A 120 0.04 -12.45 -1.37
C PHE A 120 -0.32 -12.95 -2.76
N SER A 121 0.63 -12.91 -3.71
CA SER A 121 0.45 -13.45 -5.05
C SER A 121 1.33 -14.67 -5.30
N ARG A 122 0.75 -15.72 -5.89
CA ARG A 122 1.42 -16.98 -6.19
C ARG A 122 2.34 -16.85 -7.39
N GLY A 123 3.54 -17.42 -7.30
CA GLY A 123 4.54 -17.32 -8.37
C GLY A 123 5.37 -16.04 -8.32
N THR A 124 5.08 -15.13 -7.38
CA THR A 124 5.92 -13.98 -7.06
C THR A 124 6.99 -14.38 -6.03
N THR A 125 7.81 -15.40 -6.32
CA THR A 125 8.76 -15.97 -5.36
C THR A 125 10.06 -15.18 -5.18
N GLY A 126 10.12 -13.96 -5.73
CA GLY A 126 11.26 -13.05 -5.65
C GLY A 126 10.97 -11.79 -4.83
N THR A 127 10.16 -11.89 -3.77
CA THR A 127 9.91 -10.75 -2.87
C THR A 127 10.73 -10.81 -1.59
N THR A 128 11.12 -9.64 -1.08
CA THR A 128 11.72 -9.48 0.24
C THR A 128 11.09 -8.27 0.91
N HIS A 129 11.17 -8.20 2.23
CA HIS A 129 10.53 -7.13 2.99
C HIS A 129 11.43 -6.67 4.13
N ARG A 130 11.23 -5.41 4.55
CA ARG A 130 11.86 -4.83 5.72
C ARG A 130 10.83 -3.97 6.41
N PHE A 131 10.53 -4.25 7.67
CA PHE A 131 9.49 -3.55 8.42
C PHE A 131 10.08 -2.77 9.59
N ALA A 132 9.29 -1.83 10.11
CA ALA A 132 9.62 -1.05 11.30
C ALA A 132 11.00 -0.36 11.22
N GLN A 133 11.26 0.31 10.11
CA GLN A 133 12.52 0.99 9.82
C GLN A 133 12.41 2.50 10.06
N SER A 134 13.53 3.20 10.21
CA SER A 134 13.58 4.66 10.03
C SER A 134 13.56 5.03 8.53
N LEU A 135 13.20 6.28 8.19
CA LEU A 135 13.25 6.75 6.79
C LEU A 135 14.65 6.60 6.18
N ASN A 136 15.69 6.92 6.95
CA ASN A 136 17.08 6.76 6.52
C ASN A 136 17.40 5.29 6.21
N LYS A 137 16.89 4.37 7.04
CA LYS A 137 17.09 2.94 6.83
C LYS A 137 16.31 2.42 5.63
N LEU A 138 15.08 2.90 5.39
CA LEU A 138 14.32 2.62 4.17
C LEU A 138 15.11 3.06 2.92
N VAL A 139 15.64 4.29 2.91
CA VAL A 139 16.46 4.80 1.79
C VAL A 139 17.75 3.98 1.62
N ALA A 140 18.43 3.62 2.70
CA ALA A 140 19.64 2.79 2.65
C ALA A 140 19.32 1.40 2.10
N ASN A 141 18.24 0.77 2.56
CA ASN A 141 17.81 -0.54 2.09
C ASN A 141 17.32 -0.51 0.65
N LYS A 142 16.64 0.56 0.20
CA LYS A 142 16.32 0.77 -1.24
C LYS A 142 17.57 0.67 -2.11
N ASN A 143 18.65 1.35 -1.70
CA ASN A 143 19.89 1.36 -2.48
C ASN A 143 20.63 0.01 -2.42
N SER A 144 20.77 -0.58 -1.22
CA SER A 144 21.42 -1.90 -1.07
C SER A 144 20.69 -3.00 -1.83
N LEU A 145 19.36 -3.06 -1.70
CA LEU A 145 18.54 -4.07 -2.38
C LEU A 145 18.49 -3.84 -3.90
N HIS A 146 18.56 -2.59 -4.36
CA HIS A 146 18.73 -2.29 -5.79
C HIS A 146 20.03 -2.87 -6.36
N ASP A 147 21.14 -2.79 -5.62
CA ASP A 147 22.40 -3.39 -6.04
C ASP A 147 22.29 -4.93 -6.13
N GLU A 148 21.52 -5.53 -5.22
CA GLU A 148 21.16 -6.96 -5.21
C GLU A 148 20.13 -7.35 -6.28
N GLY A 149 19.53 -6.39 -6.98
CA GLY A 149 18.59 -6.65 -8.07
C GLY A 149 17.12 -6.65 -7.67
N PHE A 150 16.77 -5.89 -6.64
CA PHE A 150 15.40 -5.69 -6.17
C PHE A 150 14.95 -4.24 -6.28
N SER A 151 13.66 -4.04 -6.52
CA SER A 151 13.00 -2.73 -6.53
C SER A 151 11.88 -2.75 -5.52
N ILE A 152 11.63 -1.61 -4.89
CA ILE A 152 10.45 -1.43 -4.04
C ILE A 152 9.21 -1.65 -4.89
N LEU A 153 8.27 -2.42 -4.35
CA LEU A 153 6.95 -2.65 -4.90
C LEU A 153 5.92 -1.75 -4.21
N ASP A 154 6.06 -1.63 -2.89
CA ASP A 154 5.08 -1.05 -1.99
C ASP A 154 5.78 -0.55 -0.70
N ILE A 155 5.24 0.49 -0.06
CA ILE A 155 5.82 1.19 1.10
C ILE A 155 4.71 1.57 2.06
N GLU A 156 4.93 1.37 3.36
CA GLU A 156 3.96 1.81 4.37
C GLU A 156 4.57 2.80 5.36
N VAL A 157 3.77 3.78 5.81
CA VAL A 157 4.11 4.63 6.96
C VAL A 157 3.16 4.40 8.14
N PHE A 158 3.71 3.98 9.27
CA PHE A 158 2.92 3.70 10.47
C PHE A 158 3.62 4.17 11.75
N LEU A 159 2.89 4.20 12.87
CA LEU A 159 3.45 4.57 14.17
C LEU A 159 3.97 3.33 14.91
N GLY A 160 5.27 3.30 15.22
CA GLY A 160 5.87 2.33 16.12
C GLY A 160 5.72 2.72 17.60
N PRO A 161 6.45 2.03 18.49
CA PRO A 161 6.50 2.34 19.92
C PRO A 161 6.81 3.84 20.16
N ALA A 162 6.21 4.39 21.22
CA ALA A 162 6.34 5.81 21.57
C ALA A 162 5.91 6.81 20.47
N ASN A 163 4.99 6.41 19.57
CA ASN A 163 4.53 7.21 18.43
C ASN A 163 5.68 7.63 17.48
N GLN A 164 6.74 6.84 17.36
CA GLN A 164 7.76 7.13 16.35
C GLN A 164 7.25 6.74 14.96
N LEU A 165 7.59 7.52 13.93
CA LEU A 165 7.30 7.11 12.56
C LEU A 165 8.20 5.92 12.18
N CYS A 166 7.55 4.88 11.68
CA CYS A 166 8.15 3.66 11.19
C CYS A 166 7.74 3.48 9.72
N TYR A 167 8.64 2.87 8.97
CA TYR A 167 8.46 2.59 7.56
C TYR A 167 8.55 1.08 7.32
N ALA A 168 7.63 0.54 6.55
CA ALA A 168 7.79 -0.78 5.94
C ALA A 168 8.03 -0.63 4.44
N GLY A 169 8.68 -1.62 3.86
CA GLY A 169 8.77 -1.75 2.42
C GLY A 169 8.64 -3.20 2.01
N VAL A 170 8.03 -3.39 0.86
CA VAL A 170 7.99 -4.66 0.13
C VAL A 170 8.80 -4.45 -1.14
N TRP A 171 9.69 -5.39 -1.42
CA TRP A 171 10.54 -5.38 -2.60
C TRP A 171 10.25 -6.60 -3.45
N ARG A 172 10.41 -6.47 -4.76
CA ARG A 172 10.42 -7.57 -5.71
C ARG A 172 11.68 -7.56 -6.56
N GLU A 173 12.06 -8.70 -7.11
CA GLU A 173 13.11 -8.78 -8.13
C GLU A 173 12.84 -7.78 -9.27
N GLY A 174 13.85 -7.00 -9.60
CA GLY A 174 13.79 -5.89 -10.55
C GLY A 174 14.86 -4.84 -10.30
N ARG A 175 15.29 -4.14 -11.34
CA ARG A 175 16.28 -3.04 -11.25
C ARG A 175 15.69 -1.75 -11.81
N LEU A 176 14.55 -1.33 -11.26
CA LEU A 176 13.94 -0.05 -11.58
C LEU A 176 14.78 1.09 -10.99
N ASP A 177 15.01 2.13 -11.79
CA ASP A 177 15.57 3.40 -11.30
C ASP A 177 14.49 4.10 -10.46
N GLN A 178 14.62 3.97 -9.13
CA GLN A 178 13.63 4.43 -8.17
C GLN A 178 14.09 5.60 -7.32
N GLN A 179 13.19 6.54 -7.09
CA GLN A 179 13.38 7.72 -6.26
C GLN A 179 12.32 7.76 -5.17
N LEU A 180 12.78 8.03 -3.94
CA LEU A 180 11.93 8.23 -2.78
C LEU A 180 12.01 9.72 -2.39
N ARG A 181 10.87 10.40 -2.22
CA ARG A 181 10.82 11.81 -1.79
C ARG A 181 9.70 12.03 -0.79
N VAL A 182 10.00 12.84 0.22
CA VAL A 182 9.02 13.37 1.18
C VAL A 182 8.76 14.83 0.85
N GLY A 183 7.51 15.26 1.00
CA GLY A 183 7.17 16.68 1.00
C GLY A 183 5.97 16.96 1.87
N LYS A 184 5.94 18.15 2.48
CA LYS A 184 4.76 18.64 3.20
C LYS A 184 3.58 18.77 2.22
N GLU A 185 2.36 18.48 2.67
CA GLU A 185 1.15 18.43 1.82
C GLU A 185 1.03 19.63 0.86
N GLY A 186 1.19 20.86 1.37
CA GLY A 186 1.08 22.09 0.58
C GLY A 186 2.19 22.30 -0.45
N GLU A 187 3.30 21.57 -0.34
CA GLU A 187 4.48 21.68 -1.20
C GLU A 187 4.63 20.45 -2.13
N PHE A 188 3.90 19.37 -1.86
CA PHE A 188 4.11 18.09 -2.54
C PHE A 188 3.82 18.14 -4.04
N THR A 189 2.93 19.04 -4.49
CA THR A 189 2.73 19.27 -5.94
C THR A 189 4.01 19.74 -6.64
N ALA A 190 4.86 20.53 -5.98
CA ALA A 190 6.15 20.92 -6.55
C ALA A 190 7.12 19.74 -6.62
N VAL A 191 7.11 18.85 -5.62
CA VAL A 191 7.88 17.60 -5.63
C VAL A 191 7.47 16.72 -6.81
N MET A 192 6.16 16.49 -6.99
CA MET A 192 5.63 15.72 -8.12
C MET A 192 6.04 16.31 -9.47
N ASN A 193 5.91 17.62 -9.66
CA ASN A 193 6.31 18.28 -10.90
C ASN A 193 7.81 18.14 -11.18
N ALA A 194 8.66 18.33 -10.17
CA ALA A 194 10.10 18.16 -10.31
C ALA A 194 10.49 16.73 -10.69
N MET A 195 9.82 15.72 -10.12
CA MET A 195 10.04 14.31 -10.48
C MET A 195 9.61 14.02 -11.93
N ARG A 196 8.44 14.56 -12.33
CA ARG A 196 7.93 14.42 -13.70
C ARG A 196 8.87 15.03 -14.74
N GLU A 197 9.40 16.22 -14.48
CA GLU A 197 10.39 16.90 -15.32
C GLU A 197 11.70 16.10 -15.47
N GLN A 198 12.07 15.34 -14.43
CA GLN A 198 13.24 14.44 -14.45
C GLN A 198 12.98 13.09 -15.14
N GLY A 199 11.77 12.87 -15.67
CA GLY A 199 11.39 11.64 -16.37
C GLY A 199 10.98 10.49 -15.45
N TYR A 200 10.52 10.80 -14.24
CA TYR A 200 9.99 9.82 -13.29
C TYR A 200 8.46 9.87 -13.25
N ARG A 201 7.84 8.76 -12.86
CA ARG A 201 6.40 8.59 -12.62
C ARG A 201 6.20 7.84 -11.31
N MET A 202 5.25 8.30 -10.51
CA MET A 202 4.91 7.78 -9.20
C MET A 202 4.31 6.39 -9.31
N THR A 203 4.57 5.56 -8.31
CA THR A 203 4.15 4.16 -8.26
C THR A 203 3.43 3.81 -6.96
N ASP A 204 3.76 4.43 -5.83
CA ASP A 204 2.87 4.53 -4.64
C ASP A 204 3.08 5.85 -3.87
N ILE A 205 2.18 6.15 -2.91
CA ILE A 205 2.11 7.44 -2.20
C ILE A 205 1.51 7.45 -0.78
N GLU A 206 2.30 7.15 0.23
CA GLU A 206 1.85 7.28 1.62
C GLU A 206 1.51 8.71 2.09
N LEU A 207 0.31 8.89 2.67
CA LEU A 207 -0.09 10.09 3.41
C LEU A 207 -0.01 9.90 4.93
N TYR A 208 0.86 10.68 5.60
CA TYR A 208 1.04 10.57 7.04
C TYR A 208 1.14 11.93 7.75
N GLN A 209 1.11 11.90 9.09
CA GLN A 209 1.21 13.09 9.93
C GLN A 209 2.46 13.01 10.83
N ASP A 210 3.28 14.08 10.83
CA ASP A 210 4.41 14.25 11.75
C ASP A 210 4.26 15.57 12.50
N LYS A 211 4.28 15.53 13.84
CA LYS A 211 4.17 16.72 14.71
C LYS A 211 3.05 17.71 14.35
N GLY A 212 1.92 17.20 13.87
CA GLY A 212 0.75 18.01 13.51
C GLY A 212 0.66 18.37 12.03
N ASP A 213 1.76 18.30 11.28
CA ASP A 213 1.79 18.58 9.84
C ASP A 213 1.56 17.31 9.01
N LYS A 214 0.87 17.44 7.88
CA LYS A 214 0.68 16.35 6.91
C LYS A 214 1.80 16.33 5.87
N TYR A 215 2.25 15.12 5.55
CA TYR A 215 3.31 14.85 4.60
C TYR A 215 2.87 13.74 3.65
N PHE A 216 3.38 13.80 2.44
CA PHE A 216 3.38 12.66 1.55
C PHE A 216 4.80 12.11 1.43
N LEU A 217 4.92 10.79 1.44
CA LEU A 217 6.06 10.05 0.91
C LEU A 217 5.62 9.54 -0.46
N GLY A 218 6.42 9.73 -1.50
CA GLY A 218 6.15 9.09 -2.78
C GLY A 218 7.29 8.19 -3.19
N LEU A 219 6.93 7.11 -3.88
CA LEU A 219 7.84 6.27 -4.65
C LEU A 219 7.65 6.59 -6.13
N TRP A 220 8.75 6.85 -6.84
CA TRP A 220 8.74 7.02 -8.28
C TRP A 220 9.69 6.05 -8.96
N SER A 221 9.34 5.62 -10.16
CA SER A 221 10.19 4.87 -11.07
C SER A 221 10.40 5.63 -12.38
N ARG A 222 11.56 5.49 -13.03
CA ARG A 222 11.79 6.06 -14.36
C ARG A 222 10.80 5.45 -15.36
N ALA A 223 10.01 6.28 -16.01
CA ALA A 223 9.03 5.84 -16.99
C ALA A 223 8.62 6.96 -17.94
N THR A 224 8.07 6.60 -19.10
CA THR A 224 7.70 7.53 -20.17
C THR A 224 6.21 7.62 -20.44
N ASP A 225 5.41 6.78 -19.79
CA ASP A 225 3.96 6.77 -19.89
C ASP A 225 3.34 8.02 -19.24
N ASP A 226 2.05 8.19 -19.52
CA ASP A 226 1.27 9.28 -18.94
C ASP A 226 0.96 9.01 -17.47
N GLU A 227 0.81 10.06 -16.70
CA GLU A 227 0.49 9.99 -15.28
C GLU A 227 -0.48 11.09 -14.89
N LYS A 228 -1.39 10.72 -13.99
CA LYS A 228 -2.23 11.65 -13.26
C LYS A 228 -2.23 11.26 -11.79
N VAL A 229 -1.84 12.19 -10.93
CA VAL A 229 -2.00 12.06 -9.49
C VAL A 229 -3.12 12.97 -9.04
N LEU A 230 -4.07 12.43 -8.28
CA LEU A 230 -5.09 13.20 -7.58
C LEU A 230 -4.79 13.12 -6.09
N LEU A 231 -4.74 14.25 -5.39
CA LEU A 231 -4.51 14.29 -3.95
C LEU A 231 -5.78 14.75 -3.25
N ARG A 232 -6.17 14.03 -2.20
CA ARG A 232 -7.18 14.45 -1.20
C ARG A 232 -8.47 14.96 -1.81
N ARG A 233 -9.05 14.18 -2.71
CA ARG A 233 -10.37 14.46 -3.29
C ARG A 233 -11.46 13.88 -2.39
N SER A 234 -12.60 14.56 -2.32
CA SER A 234 -13.78 13.91 -1.72
C SER A 234 -14.13 12.65 -2.51
N ALA A 235 -14.80 11.69 -1.88
CA ALA A 235 -15.21 10.44 -2.55
C ALA A 235 -15.96 10.69 -3.88
N ARG A 236 -16.84 11.70 -3.91
CA ARG A 236 -17.60 12.09 -5.10
C ARG A 236 -16.71 12.64 -6.21
N GLU A 237 -15.79 13.55 -5.87
CA GLU A 237 -14.85 14.11 -6.85
C GLU A 237 -13.89 13.05 -7.36
N PHE A 238 -13.38 12.21 -6.47
CA PHE A 238 -12.52 11.09 -6.82
C PHE A 238 -13.25 10.19 -7.81
N ALA A 239 -14.45 9.68 -7.49
CA ALA A 239 -15.22 8.82 -8.39
C ALA A 239 -15.51 9.46 -9.77
N SER A 240 -15.81 10.76 -9.80
CA SER A 240 -16.01 11.50 -11.06
C SER A 240 -14.74 11.56 -11.90
N LEU A 241 -13.63 12.02 -11.30
CA LEU A 241 -12.35 12.14 -11.98
C LEU A 241 -11.80 10.77 -12.41
N SER A 242 -11.96 9.74 -11.58
CA SER A 242 -11.60 8.36 -11.92
C SER A 242 -12.35 7.86 -13.16
N THR A 243 -13.61 8.27 -13.33
CA THR A 243 -14.41 7.95 -14.54
C THR A 243 -13.85 8.66 -15.77
N GLU A 244 -13.44 9.93 -15.65
CA GLU A 244 -12.82 10.69 -16.74
C GLU A 244 -11.45 10.11 -17.14
N LEU A 245 -10.59 9.80 -16.16
CA LEU A 245 -9.25 9.23 -16.40
C LEU A 245 -9.33 7.86 -17.05
N ARG A 246 -10.35 7.07 -16.68
CA ARG A 246 -10.65 5.81 -17.35
C ARG A 246 -11.01 6.01 -18.83
N GLN A 247 -11.77 7.03 -19.18
CA GLN A 247 -12.08 7.36 -20.59
C GLN A 247 -10.83 7.76 -21.38
N GLN A 248 -9.78 8.21 -20.68
CA GLN A 248 -8.46 8.53 -21.23
C GLN A 248 -7.50 7.34 -21.24
N ASN A 249 -8.01 6.10 -21.04
CA ASN A 249 -7.20 4.87 -20.96
C ASN A 249 -6.15 4.87 -19.84
N MET A 250 -6.43 5.57 -18.73
CA MET A 250 -5.57 5.51 -17.55
C MET A 250 -6.08 4.45 -16.56
N VAL A 251 -5.15 3.79 -15.89
CA VAL A 251 -5.39 2.75 -14.89
C VAL A 251 -4.95 3.27 -13.55
N LEU A 252 -5.82 3.20 -12.54
CA LEU A 252 -5.46 3.48 -11.15
C LEU A 252 -4.50 2.37 -10.69
N VAL A 253 -3.32 2.75 -10.21
CA VAL A 253 -2.28 1.83 -9.78
C VAL A 253 -2.10 1.76 -8.28
N ASP A 254 -2.58 2.78 -7.60
CA ASP A 254 -2.39 2.99 -6.17
C ASP A 254 -3.41 4.05 -5.69
N VAL A 255 -3.89 3.92 -4.46
CA VAL A 255 -4.94 4.76 -3.86
C VAL A 255 -4.65 4.93 -2.39
N GLU A 256 -5.03 6.06 -1.79
CA GLU A 256 -4.84 6.31 -0.35
C GLU A 256 -6.15 6.75 0.29
N ILE A 257 -6.39 6.38 1.55
CA ILE A 257 -7.56 6.83 2.31
C ILE A 257 -7.18 7.62 3.58
N ASP A 258 -7.50 8.92 3.61
CA ASP A 258 -7.34 9.76 4.81
C ASP A 258 -8.59 10.58 5.11
N ASP A 259 -9.20 10.33 6.27
CA ASP A 259 -10.31 11.11 6.84
C ASP A 259 -11.44 11.42 5.82
N GLY A 260 -11.83 10.42 5.00
CA GLY A 260 -12.90 10.54 4.00
C GLY A 260 -12.48 11.23 2.68
N THR A 261 -11.19 11.51 2.53
CA THR A 261 -10.57 11.94 1.28
C THR A 261 -9.72 10.84 0.67
N PHE A 262 -9.58 10.88 -0.65
CA PHE A 262 -8.88 9.88 -1.45
C PHE A 262 -7.76 10.53 -2.25
N SER A 263 -6.57 9.96 -2.18
CA SER A 263 -5.50 10.24 -3.16
C SER A 263 -5.35 9.02 -4.07
N GLY A 264 -4.78 9.20 -5.25
CA GLY A 264 -4.56 8.06 -6.14
C GLY A 264 -3.70 8.41 -7.33
N ILE A 265 -3.05 7.37 -7.84
CA ILE A 265 -2.11 7.44 -8.95
C ILE A 265 -2.71 6.71 -10.14
N TRP A 266 -2.84 7.40 -11.26
CA TRP A 266 -3.22 6.80 -12.53
C TRP A 266 -2.05 6.82 -13.49
N ARG A 267 -1.86 5.71 -14.18
CA ARG A 267 -0.83 5.52 -15.21
C ARG A 267 -1.48 5.21 -16.55
N GLY A 268 -0.96 5.81 -17.62
CA GLY A 268 -1.39 5.56 -18.99
C GLY A 268 -0.78 4.28 -19.53
N ASP A 269 -1.58 3.47 -20.23
CA ASP A 269 -1.10 2.36 -21.09
C ASP A 269 0.00 1.46 -20.48
N ILE A 270 -0.28 0.79 -19.34
CA ILE A 270 0.57 -0.26 -18.75
C ILE A 270 0.54 -1.55 -19.60
N LYS A 271 0.69 -1.44 -20.92
CA LYS A 271 0.65 -2.54 -21.90
C LYS A 271 2.02 -2.96 -22.43
N ALA A 272 3.11 -2.62 -21.76
CA ALA A 272 4.42 -3.18 -22.05
C ALA A 272 4.85 -4.10 -20.89
N ASN A 273 4.56 -5.41 -21.04
CA ASN A 273 5.12 -6.57 -20.33
C ASN A 273 4.15 -7.50 -19.57
N ASN A 274 2.90 -7.73 -20.05
CA ASN A 274 2.26 -9.07 -20.18
C ASN A 274 0.72 -9.05 -20.35
N GLY A 275 0.25 -8.52 -21.49
CA GLY A 275 -1.03 -8.94 -22.09
C GLY A 275 -2.30 -8.13 -21.74
N PRO A 276 -3.33 -8.14 -22.61
CA PRO A 276 -4.42 -7.15 -22.59
C PRO A 276 -5.72 -7.68 -21.94
N GLY A 277 -6.51 -6.82 -21.29
CA GLY A 277 -7.89 -7.23 -20.93
C GLY A 277 -8.79 -6.24 -20.19
N ARG A 278 -9.35 -5.23 -20.87
CA ARG A 278 -10.66 -4.61 -20.58
C ARG A 278 -11.06 -4.23 -19.12
N PHE A 279 -11.02 -2.92 -18.87
CA PHE A 279 -12.16 -2.09 -18.46
C PHE A 279 -13.30 -2.69 -17.59
N LEU A 280 -13.33 -2.55 -16.25
CA LEU A 280 -14.62 -2.52 -15.50
C LEU A 280 -14.63 -1.62 -14.23
N LYS A 281 -15.82 -1.04 -14.00
CA LYS A 281 -16.46 -0.23 -12.93
C LYS A 281 -15.62 0.32 -11.75
N LEU A 282 -15.82 1.62 -11.46
CA LEU A 282 -15.69 2.19 -10.11
C LEU A 282 -17.08 2.16 -9.48
N GLU A 283 -17.23 1.59 -8.29
CA GLU A 283 -18.45 1.76 -7.49
C GLU A 283 -18.09 2.44 -6.18
N TYR A 284 -18.77 3.56 -5.91
CA TYR A 284 -18.80 4.21 -4.61
C TYR A 284 -20.24 4.15 -4.13
N ASP A 285 -20.51 3.39 -3.08
CA ASP A 285 -21.86 3.15 -2.55
C ASP A 285 -22.19 4.16 -1.43
N GLY A 286 -22.22 5.46 -1.75
CA GLY A 286 -22.46 6.55 -0.78
C GLY A 286 -23.78 6.52 0.04
N ASN A 287 -24.43 5.37 0.22
CA ASN A 287 -25.55 5.09 1.12
C ASN A 287 -25.12 4.16 2.27
N THR A 288 -24.45 4.68 3.29
CA THR A 288 -24.56 4.09 4.65
C THR A 288 -25.72 4.75 5.39
N GLU A 289 -26.95 4.55 4.93
CA GLU A 289 -28.12 4.68 5.80
C GLU A 289 -28.82 3.32 5.91
N ARG A 290 -28.65 2.74 7.11
CA ARG A 290 -29.47 1.70 7.75
C ARG A 290 -29.94 0.54 6.86
N GLU A 291 -29.33 -0.62 7.08
CA GLU A 291 -30.11 -1.85 7.21
C GLU A 291 -29.37 -2.82 8.14
N GLY A 292 -30.16 -3.50 8.96
CA GLY A 292 -29.74 -4.12 10.20
C GLY A 292 -28.82 -5.33 10.05
N ASP A 293 -28.16 -5.62 11.15
CA ASP A 293 -27.52 -6.89 11.48
C ASP A 293 -28.42 -8.08 11.13
N PRO A 294 -27.89 -9.07 10.39
CA PRO A 294 -27.98 -10.42 10.91
C PRO A 294 -26.67 -11.20 10.72
N GLY A 295 -25.97 -11.45 11.82
CA GLY A 295 -25.52 -12.78 12.25
C GLY A 295 -24.41 -13.50 11.47
N GLU A 296 -23.35 -13.86 12.20
CA GLU A 296 -22.47 -15.06 12.10
C GLU A 296 -22.17 -15.65 10.69
N ARG A 297 -20.95 -15.80 10.19
CA ARG A 297 -19.71 -16.37 10.76
C ARG A 297 -18.50 -15.97 9.92
#